data_AF-A0A9P0PUF2-F1
#
_entry.id   AF-A0A9P0PUF2-F1
#
_cell.length_a   1.000
_cell.length_b   1.000
_cell.length_c   1.000
_cell.angle_alpha   90.00
_cell.angle_beta   90.00
_cell.angle_gamma   90.00
#
_symmetry.space_group_name_H-M   'P 1'
#
loop_
_entity.id
_entity.type
_entity.pdbx_description
1 polymer ?
#
loop_
_entity_poly.entity_id
_entity_poly.type
_entity_poly.pdbx_seq_one_letter_code
_entity_poly.pdbx_strand_id
1 'polypeptide(L)'
;MVSLSECAFADDLMICAEREKDLQTNLELWNAEIEIRNLKINVAKSKVMVIGKNVKEIIKINNNELEQVNIYKYLGIMIQREGSMEAKLNERINKALKIYHTMSKAFLGNKKIRRKSNVIVYKTIFRPTLIYGSEGWVLSNRLKSKIHAAGMKFLRKVKGITRRDKIRNDIVRSELGVEPILHRVEVQQLRWFGDLNRSEADKKTKSSGLQ
;
A
#
# COMPACT_ATOMS: atom_id res chain seq x y z
N MET A 1 28.53 -13.41 -1.79
CA MET A 1 28.07 -12.02 -1.93
C MET A 1 26.70 -11.96 -1.28
N VAL A 2 26.56 -11.32 -0.12
CA VAL A 2 25.28 -11.23 0.59
C VAL A 2 24.49 -10.10 -0.08
N SER A 3 23.34 -10.39 -0.68
CA SER A 3 22.46 -9.34 -1.20
C SER A 3 21.66 -8.78 -0.02
N LEU A 4 22.05 -7.60 0.46
CA LEU A 4 21.26 -6.87 1.45
C LEU A 4 20.07 -6.23 0.73
N SER A 5 18.85 -6.58 1.15
CA SER A 5 17.63 -5.90 0.72
C SER A 5 16.96 -5.29 1.95
N GLU A 6 17.25 -4.02 2.21
CA GLU A 6 16.72 -3.28 3.34
C GLU A 6 15.78 -2.12 2.95
N CYS A 7 14.83 -1.83 3.84
CA CYS A 7 14.00 -0.64 3.83
C CYS A 7 14.05 0.00 5.22
N ALA A 8 14.61 1.21 5.32
CA ALA A 8 14.72 1.95 6.58
C ALA A 8 13.90 3.26 6.50
N PHE A 9 13.09 3.52 7.52
CA PHE A 9 12.35 4.77 7.68
C PHE A 9 12.30 5.17 9.16
N ALA A 10 12.94 6.29 9.52
CA ALA A 10 13.11 6.69 10.92
C ALA A 10 13.69 5.54 11.78
N ASP A 11 12.95 5.08 12.79
CA ASP A 11 13.30 3.94 13.64
C ASP A 11 12.84 2.58 13.11
N ASP A 12 12.01 2.55 12.05
CA ASP A 12 11.51 1.32 11.44
C ASP A 12 12.49 0.78 10.39
N LEU A 13 13.15 -0.34 10.70
CA LEU A 13 14.01 -1.09 9.78
C LEU A 13 13.36 -2.42 9.37
N MET A 14 13.32 -2.68 8.06
CA MET A 14 12.90 -3.94 7.47
C MET A 14 14.07 -4.56 6.71
N ILE A 15 14.42 -5.79 7.04
CA ILE A 15 15.47 -6.58 6.39
C ILE A 15 14.81 -7.74 5.65
N CYS A 16 15.19 -7.96 4.39
CA CYS A 16 14.73 -9.08 3.58
C CYS A 16 15.92 -9.93 3.14
N ALA A 17 15.73 -11.25 3.18
CA ALA A 17 16.67 -12.22 2.63
C ALA A 17 15.91 -13.45 2.12
N GLU A 18 16.48 -14.15 1.16
CA GLU A 18 15.87 -15.36 0.57
C GLU A 18 16.03 -16.60 1.46
N ARG A 19 17.04 -16.62 2.34
CA ARG A 19 17.39 -17.73 3.23
C ARG A 19 17.43 -17.26 4.67
N GLU A 20 17.03 -18.13 5.59
CA GLU A 20 17.09 -17.90 7.04
C GLU A 20 18.49 -17.50 7.48
N LYS A 21 19.51 -18.24 7.04
CA LYS A 21 20.91 -17.96 7.37
C LYS A 21 21.34 -16.55 6.98
N ASP A 22 20.94 -16.11 5.78
CA ASP A 22 21.29 -14.78 5.28
C ASP A 22 20.56 -13.69 6.08
N LEU A 23 19.31 -13.94 6.48
CA LEU A 23 18.56 -13.04 7.36
C LEU A 23 19.23 -12.90 8.74
N GLN A 24 19.62 -14.03 9.35
CA GLN A 24 20.30 -14.06 10.65
C GLN A 24 21.63 -13.29 10.60
N THR A 25 22.46 -13.56 9.57
CA THR A 25 23.73 -12.83 9.38
C THR A 25 23.50 -11.34 9.17
N ASN A 26 22.52 -10.94 8.34
CA ASN A 26 22.22 -9.54 8.12
C ASN A 26 21.74 -8.84 9.39
N LEU A 27 20.95 -9.54 10.21
CA LEU A 27 20.44 -9.02 11.47
C LEU A 27 21.55 -8.82 12.51
N GLU A 28 22.50 -9.74 12.58
CA GLU A 28 23.68 -9.63 13.45
C GLU A 28 24.58 -8.45 13.05
N LEU A 29 24.82 -8.27 11.76
CA LEU A 29 25.56 -7.12 11.23
C LEU A 29 24.88 -5.80 11.59
N TRP A 30 23.55 -5.72 11.40
CA TRP A 30 22.78 -4.55 11.79
C TRP A 30 22.82 -4.30 13.30
N ASN A 31 22.73 -5.35 14.12
CA ASN A 31 22.80 -5.20 15.57
C ASN A 31 24.16 -4.64 16.01
N ALA A 32 25.27 -5.12 15.43
CA ALA A 32 26.60 -4.60 15.72
C ALA A 32 26.73 -3.11 15.33
N GLU A 33 26.25 -2.71 14.15
CA GLU A 33 26.27 -1.31 13.69
C GLU A 33 25.41 -0.38 14.56
N ILE A 34 24.26 -0.88 15.02
CA ILE A 34 23.35 -0.15 15.92
C ILE A 34 23.99 0.02 17.30
N GLU A 35 24.67 -1.01 17.81
CA GLU A 35 25.38 -0.97 19.10
C GLU A 35 26.55 0.01 19.09
N ILE A 36 27.33 0.08 18.00
CA ILE A 36 28.41 1.08 17.82
C ILE A 36 27.87 2.51 17.96
N ARG A 37 26.62 2.74 17.59
CA ARG A 37 25.94 4.04 17.66
C ARG A 37 25.22 4.26 18.99
N ASN A 38 25.45 3.42 20.00
CA ASN A 38 24.77 3.42 21.30
C ASN A 38 23.23 3.31 21.20
N LEU A 39 22.73 2.66 20.14
CA LEU A 39 21.32 2.35 19.96
C LEU A 39 21.07 0.87 20.31
N LYS A 40 19.80 0.50 20.52
CA LYS A 40 19.40 -0.87 20.85
C LYS A 40 18.17 -1.27 20.05
N ILE A 41 18.19 -2.47 19.47
CA ILE A 41 17.02 -3.05 18.83
C ILE A 41 15.98 -3.42 19.90
N ASN A 42 14.74 -2.96 19.72
CA ASN A 42 13.64 -3.36 20.58
C ASN A 42 13.11 -4.74 20.16
N VAL A 43 13.56 -5.78 20.87
CA VAL A 43 13.16 -7.19 20.62
C VAL A 43 11.63 -7.38 20.69
N ALA A 44 10.93 -6.68 21.59
CA ALA A 44 9.49 -6.82 21.74
C ALA A 44 8.70 -6.26 20.53
N LYS A 45 9.20 -5.19 19.91
CA LYS A 45 8.60 -4.58 18.69
C LYS A 45 9.06 -5.25 17.40
N SER A 46 10.23 -5.89 17.42
CA SER A 46 10.82 -6.57 16.27
C SER A 46 10.14 -7.91 16.05
N LYS A 47 9.76 -8.20 14.80
CA LYS A 47 9.05 -9.43 14.42
C LYS A 47 9.67 -10.02 13.16
N VAL A 48 9.51 -11.32 12.99
CA VAL A 48 9.98 -12.05 11.80
C VAL A 48 8.77 -12.56 11.02
N MET A 49 8.84 -12.56 9.70
CA MET A 49 7.78 -13.07 8.84
C MET A 49 8.39 -13.90 7.71
N VAL A 50 7.89 -15.12 7.55
CA VAL A 50 8.29 -16.02 6.46
C VAL A 50 7.23 -15.95 5.37
N ILE A 51 7.58 -15.45 4.19
CA ILE A 51 6.66 -15.28 3.05
C ILE A 51 6.65 -16.55 2.19
N GLY A 52 5.47 -17.00 1.77
CA GLY A 52 5.29 -18.06 0.76
C GLY A 52 5.55 -19.51 1.20
N LYS A 53 6.23 -19.76 2.32
CA LYS A 53 6.44 -21.12 2.88
C LYS A 53 5.77 -21.24 4.23
N ASN A 54 5.13 -22.39 4.51
CA ASN A 54 4.59 -22.69 5.84
C ASN A 54 5.63 -23.36 6.77
N VAL A 55 6.74 -22.67 7.02
CA VAL A 55 7.82 -23.14 7.89
C VAL A 55 8.00 -22.20 9.08
N LYS A 56 8.47 -22.78 10.20
CA LYS A 56 8.91 -22.03 11.38
C LYS A 56 10.43 -21.85 11.26
N GLU A 57 10.86 -20.60 11.27
CA GLU A 57 12.28 -20.21 11.21
C GLU A 57 12.63 -19.57 12.56
N ILE A 58 13.83 -19.82 13.08
CA ILE A 58 14.22 -19.34 14.41
C ILE A 58 15.32 -18.31 14.25
N ILE A 59 14.90 -17.04 14.24
CA ILE A 59 15.80 -15.88 14.17
C ILE A 59 15.99 -15.30 15.57
N LYS A 60 17.24 -15.02 15.93
CA LYS A 60 17.62 -14.55 17.27
C LYS A 60 18.34 -13.22 17.22
N ILE A 61 18.08 -12.36 18.21
CA ILE A 61 18.87 -11.17 18.52
C ILE A 61 19.31 -11.26 19.97
N ASN A 62 20.61 -11.18 20.25
CA ASN A 62 21.16 -11.22 21.61
C ASN A 62 20.63 -12.43 22.42
N ASN A 63 20.63 -13.62 21.78
CA ASN A 63 20.05 -14.87 22.28
C ASN A 63 18.53 -14.89 22.53
N ASN A 64 17.81 -13.80 22.26
CA ASN A 64 16.36 -13.77 22.34
C ASN A 64 15.74 -14.10 20.99
N GLU A 65 14.79 -15.04 20.98
CA GLU A 65 14.02 -15.40 19.78
C GLU A 65 13.03 -14.29 19.42
N LEU A 66 13.04 -13.87 18.16
CA LEU A 66 12.04 -12.97 17.64
C LEU A 66 10.73 -13.70 17.39
N GLU A 67 9.62 -13.07 17.73
CA GLU A 67 8.30 -13.62 17.45
C GLU A 67 8.07 -13.67 15.93
N GLN A 68 7.79 -14.87 15.41
CA GLN A 68 7.37 -15.06 14.04
C GLN A 68 5.86 -14.79 13.90
N VAL A 69 5.49 -13.86 13.02
CA VAL A 69 4.11 -13.42 12.79
C VAL A 69 3.66 -13.68 11.34
N ASN A 70 2.37 -13.94 11.15
CA ASN A 70 1.78 -14.07 9.81
C ASN A 70 1.36 -12.71 9.22
N ILE A 71 1.11 -11.73 10.09
CA ILE A 71 0.63 -10.40 9.71
C ILE A 71 1.39 -9.34 10.51
N TYR A 72 1.90 -8.32 9.84
CA TYR A 72 2.62 -7.21 10.46
C TYR A 72 2.25 -5.88 9.79
N LYS A 73 2.24 -4.79 10.56
CA LYS A 73 1.93 -3.44 10.06
C LYS A 73 3.23 -2.66 9.92
N TYR A 74 3.66 -2.38 8.69
CA TYR A 74 4.83 -1.55 8.40
C TYR A 74 4.39 -0.25 7.70
N LEU A 75 4.74 0.91 8.26
CA LEU A 75 4.39 2.24 7.72
C LEU A 75 2.90 2.40 7.35
N GLY A 76 2.01 1.78 8.12
CA GLY A 76 0.56 1.82 7.88
C GLY A 76 0.04 0.87 6.81
N ILE A 77 0.88 -0.02 6.27
CA ILE A 77 0.55 -1.07 5.32
C ILE A 77 0.59 -2.43 6.04
N MET A 78 -0.48 -3.22 5.91
CA MET A 78 -0.52 -4.58 6.42
C MET A 78 0.22 -5.51 5.46
N ILE A 79 1.34 -6.07 5.91
CA ILE A 79 2.09 -7.12 5.23
C ILE A 79 1.56 -8.45 5.77
N GLN A 80 1.26 -9.38 4.87
CA GLN A 80 0.76 -10.72 5.19
C GLN A 80 1.67 -11.73 4.53
N ARG A 81 1.93 -12.83 5.22
CA ARG A 81 2.72 -13.97 4.75
C ARG A 81 2.27 -14.48 3.38
N GLU A 82 0.97 -14.66 3.20
CA GLU A 82 0.38 -15.17 1.96
C GLU A 82 0.30 -14.07 0.88
N GLY A 83 0.58 -12.81 1.24
CA GLY A 83 0.60 -11.70 0.31
C GLY A 83 -0.75 -11.39 -0.31
N SER A 84 -1.88 -11.79 0.30
CA SER A 84 -3.21 -11.65 -0.31
C SER A 84 -3.52 -10.19 -0.65
N MET A 85 -3.39 -9.87 -1.94
CA MET A 85 -3.74 -8.56 -2.47
C MET A 85 -5.22 -8.26 -2.23
N GLU A 86 -6.06 -9.29 -2.17
CA GLU A 86 -7.48 -9.12 -1.84
C GLU A 86 -7.69 -8.56 -0.43
N ALA A 87 -7.01 -9.09 0.58
CA ALA A 87 -7.17 -8.61 1.96
C ALA A 87 -6.73 -7.15 2.08
N LYS A 88 -5.55 -6.80 1.52
CA LYS A 88 -5.03 -5.43 1.46
C LYS A 88 -6.02 -4.49 0.76
N LEU A 89 -6.59 -4.92 -0.37
CA LEU A 89 -7.55 -4.11 -1.11
C LEU A 89 -8.86 -3.93 -0.34
N ASN A 90 -9.39 -4.99 0.28
CA ASN A 90 -10.62 -4.93 1.06
C ASN A 90 -10.47 -3.96 2.24
N GLU A 91 -9.30 -3.93 2.90
CA GLU A 91 -9.02 -2.94 3.95
C GLU A 91 -9.10 -1.50 3.43
N ARG A 92 -8.51 -1.21 2.27
CA ARG A 92 -8.55 0.12 1.64
C ARG A 92 -9.96 0.51 1.20
N ILE A 93 -10.70 -0.44 0.62
CA ILE A 93 -12.12 -0.26 0.29
C ILE A 93 -12.90 0.08 1.57
N ASN A 94 -12.68 -0.64 2.66
CA ASN A 94 -13.39 -0.39 3.93
C ASN A 94 -13.07 1.01 4.49
N LYS A 95 -11.80 1.45 4.44
CA LYS A 95 -11.41 2.82 4.84
C LYS A 95 -12.12 3.88 3.98
N ALA A 96 -12.10 3.72 2.66
CA ALA A 96 -12.79 4.63 1.75
C ALA A 96 -14.31 4.61 1.96
N LEU A 97 -14.91 3.44 2.20
CA LEU A 97 -16.34 3.30 2.47
C LEU A 97 -16.75 3.98 3.78
N LYS A 98 -15.93 3.92 4.84
CA LYS A 98 -16.18 4.68 6.08
C LYS A 98 -16.28 6.18 5.78
N ILE A 99 -15.34 6.72 5.00
CA ILE A 99 -15.39 8.12 4.55
C ILE A 99 -16.67 8.40 3.77
N TYR A 100 -17.01 7.54 2.81
CA TYR A 100 -18.26 7.65 2.05
C TYR A 100 -19.50 7.68 2.96
N HIS A 101 -19.57 6.81 3.96
CA HIS A 101 -20.72 6.74 4.86
C HIS A 101 -20.84 8.01 5.71
N THR A 102 -19.73 8.53 6.23
CA THR A 102 -19.70 9.81 6.95
C THR A 102 -20.16 10.97 6.06
N MET A 103 -19.58 11.10 4.87
CA MET A 103 -19.92 12.16 3.92
C MET A 103 -21.35 12.03 3.39
N SER A 104 -21.84 10.80 3.22
CA SER A 104 -23.21 10.54 2.77
C SER A 104 -24.26 10.92 3.79
N LYS A 105 -23.93 10.87 5.09
CA LYS A 105 -24.80 11.38 6.14
C LYS A 105 -24.74 12.90 6.22
N ALA A 106 -23.55 13.48 6.08
CA ALA A 106 -23.34 14.90 6.22
C ALA A 106 -23.91 15.72 5.05
N PHE A 107 -23.56 15.35 3.80
CA PHE A 107 -23.83 16.22 2.67
C PHE A 107 -23.96 15.58 1.28
N LEU A 108 -23.48 14.35 1.03
CA LEU A 108 -23.59 13.76 -0.31
C LEU A 108 -25.06 13.47 -0.66
N GLY A 109 -25.53 14.08 -1.74
CA GLY A 109 -26.93 13.97 -2.19
C GLY A 109 -27.84 15.09 -1.68
N ASN A 110 -27.33 16.02 -0.86
CA ASN A 110 -28.06 17.24 -0.53
C ASN A 110 -28.13 18.16 -1.76
N LYS A 111 -29.35 18.48 -2.21
CA LYS A 111 -29.59 19.34 -3.38
C LYS A 111 -29.05 20.76 -3.22
N LYS A 112 -28.86 21.24 -1.98
CA LYS A 112 -28.27 22.56 -1.69
C LYS A 112 -26.77 22.62 -1.99
N ILE A 113 -26.11 21.48 -2.15
CA ILE A 113 -24.66 21.41 -2.36
C ILE A 113 -24.36 21.17 -3.81
N ARG A 114 -23.51 22.03 -4.37
CA ARG A 114 -23.12 21.95 -5.78
C ARG A 114 -22.42 20.61 -6.05
N ARG A 115 -22.83 19.93 -7.12
CA ARG A 115 -22.21 18.67 -7.58
C ARG A 115 -20.69 18.80 -7.74
N LYS A 116 -20.21 19.95 -8.22
CA LYS A 116 -18.79 20.27 -8.35
C LYS A 116 -18.03 20.11 -7.02
N SER A 117 -18.59 20.57 -5.90
CA SER A 117 -17.99 20.42 -4.57
C SER A 117 -17.87 18.95 -4.16
N ASN A 118 -18.91 18.16 -4.42
CA ASN A 118 -18.88 16.72 -4.14
C ASN A 118 -17.86 15.97 -5.02
N VAL A 119 -17.67 16.39 -6.27
CA VAL A 119 -16.63 15.85 -7.16
C VAL A 119 -15.24 16.21 -6.64
N ILE A 120 -15.03 17.42 -6.11
CA ILE A 120 -13.75 17.79 -5.47
C ILE A 120 -13.46 16.84 -4.31
N VAL A 121 -14.41 16.65 -3.39
CA VAL A 121 -14.29 15.72 -2.26
C VAL A 121 -13.96 14.30 -2.71
N TYR A 122 -14.59 13.82 -3.79
CA TYR A 122 -14.25 12.53 -4.39
C TYR A 122 -12.78 12.49 -4.82
N LYS A 123 -12.32 13.51 -5.55
CA LYS A 123 -10.97 13.56 -6.13
C LYS A 123 -9.87 13.75 -5.07
N THR A 124 -10.15 14.45 -3.97
CA THR A 124 -9.16 14.85 -2.95
C THR A 124 -9.14 13.98 -1.70
N ILE A 125 -10.27 13.36 -1.33
CA ILE A 125 -10.36 12.57 -0.09
C ILE A 125 -10.66 11.10 -0.40
N PHE A 126 -11.78 10.83 -1.06
CA PHE A 126 -12.24 9.45 -1.24
C PHE A 126 -11.30 8.65 -2.14
N ARG A 127 -10.97 9.19 -3.32
CA ARG A 127 -10.12 8.50 -4.30
C ARG A 127 -8.71 8.24 -3.76
N PRO A 128 -7.97 9.22 -3.21
CA PRO A 128 -6.65 8.96 -2.63
C PRO A 128 -6.70 7.91 -1.51
N THR A 129 -7.71 7.96 -0.64
CA THR A 129 -7.89 6.92 0.40
C THR A 129 -8.05 5.52 -0.20
N LEU A 130 -8.83 5.41 -1.28
CA LEU A 130 -9.13 4.15 -1.92
C LEU A 130 -7.93 3.58 -2.68
N ILE A 131 -7.12 4.40 -3.35
CA ILE A 131 -6.01 3.96 -4.21
C ILE A 131 -4.62 4.12 -3.58
N TYR A 132 -4.57 4.39 -2.27
CA TYR A 132 -3.30 4.55 -1.56
C TYR A 132 -2.45 3.27 -1.62
N GLY A 133 -1.20 3.40 -2.04
CA GLY A 133 -0.26 2.28 -2.17
C GLY A 133 -0.51 1.41 -3.39
N SER A 134 -1.25 1.91 -4.40
CA SER A 134 -1.59 1.13 -5.60
C SER A 134 -0.44 0.87 -6.57
N GLU A 135 0.68 1.56 -6.36
CA GLU A 135 1.93 1.41 -7.10
C GLU A 135 2.41 -0.05 -7.08
N GLY A 136 2.30 -0.72 -5.94
CA GLY A 136 2.73 -2.11 -5.74
C GLY A 136 1.62 -3.17 -5.91
N TRP A 137 0.45 -2.81 -6.44
CA TRP A 137 -0.68 -3.75 -6.50
C TRP A 137 -0.64 -4.65 -7.74
N VAL A 138 -0.77 -5.96 -7.52
CA VAL A 138 -1.04 -6.94 -8.57
C VAL A 138 -2.54 -7.19 -8.66
N LEU A 139 -3.21 -6.53 -9.61
CA LEU A 139 -4.67 -6.51 -9.68
C LEU A 139 -5.25 -7.51 -10.70
N SER A 140 -5.95 -8.54 -10.21
CA SER A 140 -6.82 -9.36 -11.05
C SER A 140 -8.08 -8.61 -11.50
N ASN A 141 -8.76 -9.08 -12.55
CA ASN A 141 -10.01 -8.47 -13.05
C ASN A 141 -11.10 -8.35 -11.96
N ARG A 142 -11.15 -9.33 -11.04
CA ARG A 142 -12.05 -9.31 -9.89
C ARG A 142 -11.72 -8.17 -8.93
N LEU A 143 -10.44 -7.94 -8.65
CA LEU A 143 -9.99 -6.85 -7.78
C LEU A 143 -10.20 -5.48 -8.44
N LYS A 144 -9.90 -5.35 -9.74
CA LYS A 144 -10.21 -4.14 -10.54
C LYS A 144 -11.70 -3.79 -10.46
N SER A 145 -12.57 -4.80 -10.58
CA SER A 145 -14.03 -4.63 -10.47
C SER A 145 -14.46 -4.13 -9.09
N LYS A 146 -13.83 -4.59 -8.00
CA LYS A 146 -14.10 -4.10 -6.64
C LYS A 146 -13.74 -2.61 -6.48
N ILE A 147 -12.57 -2.19 -6.95
CA ILE A 147 -12.14 -0.77 -6.93
C ILE A 147 -13.13 0.08 -7.72
N HIS A 148 -13.45 -0.36 -8.93
CA HIS A 148 -14.38 0.35 -9.80
C HIS A 148 -15.77 0.48 -9.15
N ALA A 149 -16.29 -0.59 -8.53
CA ALA A 149 -17.57 -0.57 -7.84
C ALA A 149 -17.57 0.40 -6.65
N ALA A 150 -16.50 0.45 -5.86
CA ALA A 150 -16.36 1.39 -4.75
C ALA A 150 -16.36 2.86 -5.25
N GLY A 151 -15.59 3.15 -6.31
CA GLY A 151 -15.58 4.47 -6.95
C GLY A 151 -16.96 4.88 -7.49
N MET A 152 -17.63 3.99 -8.22
CA MET A 152 -18.93 4.26 -8.80
C MET A 152 -20.03 4.41 -7.75
N LYS A 153 -19.92 3.74 -6.60
CA LYS A 153 -20.85 3.94 -5.47
C LYS A 153 -20.87 5.40 -5.02
N PHE A 154 -19.69 6.02 -4.88
CA PHE A 154 -19.58 7.43 -4.52
C PHE A 154 -20.17 8.33 -5.60
N LEU A 155 -19.73 8.16 -6.86
CA LEU A 155 -20.15 9.02 -7.98
C LEU A 155 -21.66 8.96 -8.24
N ARG A 156 -22.27 7.78 -8.14
CA ARG A 156 -23.73 7.62 -8.26
C ARG A 156 -24.48 8.36 -7.16
N LYS A 157 -23.98 8.32 -5.92
CA LYS A 157 -24.56 9.10 -4.82
C LYS A 157 -24.47 10.61 -5.06
N VAL A 158 -23.36 11.09 -5.61
CA VAL A 158 -23.18 12.51 -6.00
C VAL A 158 -24.21 12.94 -7.05
N LYS A 159 -24.47 12.09 -8.04
CA LYS A 159 -25.47 12.35 -9.08
C LYS A 159 -26.92 12.13 -8.59
N GLY A 160 -27.11 11.47 -7.44
CA GLY A 160 -28.43 11.16 -6.88
C GLY A 160 -29.13 9.99 -7.57
N ILE A 161 -28.36 9.12 -8.22
CA ILE A 161 -28.88 7.98 -8.98
C ILE A 161 -28.53 6.67 -8.28
N THR A 162 -29.35 5.66 -8.53
CA THR A 162 -29.19 4.30 -8.02
C THR A 162 -28.76 3.35 -9.13
N ARG A 163 -28.66 2.05 -8.82
CA ARG A 163 -28.48 1.01 -9.84
C ARG A 163 -29.76 0.74 -10.64
N ARG A 164 -30.94 1.08 -10.09
CA ARG A 164 -32.24 0.83 -10.73
C ARG A 164 -32.48 1.73 -11.95
N ASP A 165 -31.81 2.89 -11.98
CA ASP A 165 -31.91 3.84 -13.10
C ASP A 165 -31.22 3.33 -14.37
N LYS A 166 -30.48 2.21 -14.30
CA LYS A 166 -29.79 1.54 -15.44
C LYS A 166 -28.87 2.44 -16.27
N ILE A 167 -28.47 3.61 -15.75
CA ILE A 167 -27.53 4.52 -16.40
C ILE A 167 -26.14 3.88 -16.47
N ARG A 168 -25.49 3.89 -17.63
CA ARG A 168 -24.13 3.37 -17.82
C ARG A 168 -23.11 4.14 -16.97
N ASN A 169 -22.12 3.44 -16.42
CA ASN A 169 -21.08 4.05 -15.57
C ASN A 169 -20.24 5.10 -16.32
N ASP A 170 -20.03 4.91 -17.62
CA ASP A 170 -19.27 5.85 -18.47
C ASP A 170 -19.98 7.21 -18.54
N ILE A 171 -21.30 7.21 -18.73
CA ILE A 171 -22.13 8.42 -18.76
C ILE A 171 -22.04 9.17 -17.42
N VAL A 172 -22.15 8.45 -16.30
CA VAL A 172 -22.03 9.05 -14.95
C VAL A 172 -20.69 9.75 -14.76
N ARG A 173 -19.60 9.15 -15.26
CA ARG A 173 -18.25 9.69 -15.17
C ARG A 173 -18.06 10.91 -16.06
N SER A 174 -18.49 10.83 -17.31
CA SER A 174 -18.39 11.93 -18.29
C SER A 174 -19.13 13.18 -17.80
N GLU A 175 -20.37 13.05 -17.32
CA GLU A 175 -21.13 14.18 -16.80
C GLU A 175 -20.52 14.82 -15.54
N LEU A 176 -19.82 14.03 -14.72
CA LEU A 176 -19.14 14.54 -13.52
C LEU A 176 -17.72 15.05 -13.81
N GLY A 177 -17.20 14.88 -15.03
CA GLY A 177 -15.83 15.22 -15.39
C GLY A 177 -14.79 14.43 -14.59
N VAL A 178 -15.04 13.12 -14.40
CA VAL A 178 -14.19 12.22 -13.62
C VAL A 178 -13.65 11.09 -14.50
N GLU A 179 -12.34 10.93 -14.53
CA GLU A 179 -11.64 9.86 -15.21
C GLU A 179 -11.88 8.48 -14.55
N PRO A 180 -11.75 7.35 -15.28
CA PRO A 180 -11.77 6.03 -14.67
C PRO A 180 -10.79 5.93 -13.49
N ILE A 181 -11.24 5.37 -12.37
CA ILE A 181 -10.36 5.20 -11.20
C ILE A 181 -9.18 4.26 -11.48
N LEU A 182 -9.38 3.25 -12.34
CA LEU A 182 -8.31 2.33 -12.75
C LEU A 182 -7.22 3.03 -13.55
N HIS A 183 -7.58 4.01 -14.40
CA HIS A 183 -6.58 4.84 -15.09
C HIS A 183 -5.70 5.59 -14.09
N ARG A 184 -6.24 6.05 -12.96
CA ARG A 184 -5.42 6.68 -11.90
C ARG A 184 -4.49 5.69 -11.19
N VAL A 185 -4.91 4.45 -11.03
CA VAL A 185 -4.04 3.39 -10.51
C VAL A 185 -2.89 3.12 -11.48
N GLU A 186 -3.19 2.94 -12.77
CA GLU A 186 -2.20 2.72 -13.83
C GLU A 186 -1.17 3.86 -13.90
N VAL A 187 -1.63 5.11 -13.83
CA VAL A 187 -0.73 6.28 -13.78
C VAL A 187 0.20 6.25 -12.55
N GLN A 188 -0.28 5.83 -11.38
CA GLN A 188 0.57 5.71 -10.19
C GLN A 188 1.60 4.59 -10.35
N GLN A 189 1.21 3.44 -10.90
CA GLN A 189 2.11 2.33 -11.19
C GLN A 189 3.21 2.72 -12.19
N LEU A 190 2.84 3.42 -13.26
CA LEU A 190 3.81 3.89 -14.26
C LEU A 190 4.75 4.96 -13.70
N ARG A 191 4.26 5.87 -12.86
CA ARG A 191 5.09 6.87 -12.19
C ARG A 191 6.14 6.20 -11.31
N TRP A 192 5.70 5.26 -10.46
CA TRP A 192 6.59 4.51 -9.58
C TRP A 192 7.62 3.68 -10.36
N PHE A 193 7.20 3.00 -11.43
CA PHE A 193 8.13 2.30 -12.32
C PHE A 193 9.18 3.25 -12.92
N GLY A 194 8.76 4.44 -13.36
CA GLY A 194 9.68 5.47 -13.83
C GLY A 194 10.65 5.95 -12.75
N ASP A 195 10.20 6.10 -11.51
CA ASP A 195 11.06 6.47 -10.37
C ASP A 195 12.09 5.38 -10.06
N LEU A 196 11.69 4.10 -10.11
CA LEU A 196 12.61 2.97 -9.93
C LEU A 196 13.71 2.95 -10.99
N ASN A 197 13.35 3.11 -12.27
CA ASN A 197 14.33 3.11 -13.36
C ASN A 197 15.34 4.26 -13.23
N ARG A 198 14.90 5.43 -12.77
CA ARG A 198 15.80 6.56 -12.50
C ARG A 198 16.74 6.26 -11.32
N SER A 199 16.21 5.72 -10.23
CA SER A 199 16.99 5.31 -9.06
C SER A 199 18.06 4.26 -9.40
N GLU A 200 17.74 3.29 -10.25
CA GLU A 200 18.73 2.30 -10.73
C GLU A 200 19.81 2.92 -11.61
N ALA A 201 19.46 3.87 -12.47
CA ALA A 201 20.44 4.61 -13.27
C ALA A 201 21.38 5.44 -12.38
N ASP A 202 20.85 6.09 -11.33
CA ASP A 202 21.65 6.85 -10.37
C ASP A 202 22.60 5.95 -9.56
N LYS A 203 22.14 4.75 -9.16
CA LYS A 203 22.99 3.75 -8.50
C LYS A 203 24.13 3.25 -9.40
N LYS A 204 23.86 3.01 -10.70
CA LYS A 204 24.87 2.60 -11.68
C LYS A 204 25.90 3.69 -11.97
N THR A 205 25.48 4.95 -12.00
CA THR A 205 26.37 6.11 -12.22
C THR A 205 27.32 6.31 -11.03
N LYS A 206 26.86 6.05 -9.79
CA LYS A 206 27.71 6.13 -8.59
C LYS A 206 28.72 4.98 -8.48
N SER A 207 28.41 3.79 -9.00
CA SER A 207 29.35 2.66 -9.00
C SER A 207 30.43 2.73 -10.09
N SER A 208 30.27 3.60 -11.09
CA SER A 208 31.23 3.76 -12.21
C SER A 208 32.21 4.94 -12.03
N GLY A 209 32.06 5.73 -10.96
CA GLY A 209 33.01 6.80 -10.58
C GLY A 209 34.01 6.41 -9.48
N LEU A 210 34.16 5.11 -9.18
CA LEU A 210 35.02 4.57 -8.13
C LEU A 210 36.03 3.52 -8.67
N GLN A 211 36.40 3.61 -9.96
CA GLN A 211 37.55 2.89 -10.52
C GLN A 211 38.73 3.82 -10.70
#